data_AF-A0A3D9BWC6-F1
#
_entry.id   AF-A0A3D9BWC6-F1
#
_cell.length_a   1.000
_cell.length_b   1.000
_cell.length_c   1.000
_cell.angle_alpha   90.00
_cell.angle_beta   90.00
_cell.angle_gamma   90.00
#
_symmetry.space_group_name_H-M   'P 1'
#
loop_
_entity.id
_entity.type
_entity.pdbx_description
1 polymer ?
#
loop_
_entity_poly.entity_id
_entity_poly.type
_entity_poly.pdbx_seq_one_letter_code
_entity_poly.pdbx_strand_id
1 'polypeptide(L)'
;MAEVAGARPERPRRRDLPTALARLAARPGFQRWAAAFPLTRRLVRREGDALMDLVAGFVQAQALAALVELRVIETLLEGPQDAAALGRAHDIPVERMQALLQAGAAMGLLARRRGARFSVTARGAALTGVPGLLPMIRHHGAFYRDMGDPVALLRGEAETELAGVWPYVFGAREGIDPATARAYSDLMTQSQALVAEDTLRLVSLKGVARLLDVGGGTGAFLRAAAAKRPDLGLMLMDLPEVVEAAREQMAAAGLGDRATLHPGSFRDAPLPEGADAISLIRVLYDHEDATVRGLLAKCFAALPPGGRLIVSEPMSGGARPDRATDVYFAFYCMAMRTGRTRSAAEIAALLREAGFETPERENSLRPYVTTALVARKPLQSVVQG
;
A
#
# COMPACT_ATOMS: atom_id res chain seq x y z
N MET A 1 -34.12 -0.25 -20.51
CA MET A 1 -34.35 -1.06 -19.30
C MET A 1 -33.00 -1.49 -18.75
N ALA A 2 -32.39 -0.62 -17.95
CA ALA A 2 -31.06 -0.82 -17.39
C ALA A 2 -31.15 -1.67 -16.12
N GLU A 3 -30.50 -2.82 -16.12
CA GLU A 3 -30.33 -3.68 -14.95
C GLU A 3 -29.47 -2.97 -13.91
N VAL A 4 -30.07 -2.76 -12.74
CA VAL A 4 -29.42 -2.29 -11.52
C VAL A 4 -28.44 -3.38 -11.09
N ALA A 5 -27.14 -3.12 -11.22
CA ALA A 5 -26.09 -3.96 -10.68
C ALA A 5 -26.23 -4.02 -9.15
N GLY A 6 -26.80 -5.12 -8.66
CA GLY A 6 -27.07 -5.34 -7.24
C GLY A 6 -25.81 -5.26 -6.40
N ALA A 7 -25.86 -4.42 -5.35
CA ALA A 7 -24.90 -4.44 -4.27
C ALA A 7 -24.81 -5.86 -3.70
N ARG A 8 -23.62 -6.46 -3.71
CA ARG A 8 -23.38 -7.75 -3.06
C ARG A 8 -23.69 -7.61 -1.55
N PRO A 9 -24.28 -8.65 -0.92
CA PRO A 9 -24.71 -8.57 0.47
C PRO A 9 -23.54 -8.25 1.40
N GLU A 10 -23.75 -7.30 2.30
CA GLU A 10 -22.82 -6.95 3.37
C GLU A 10 -22.38 -8.22 4.12
N ARG A 11 -21.07 -8.42 4.28
CA ARG A 11 -20.56 -9.46 5.17
C ARG A 11 -21.02 -9.14 6.61
N PRO A 12 -21.50 -10.14 7.38
CA PRO A 12 -22.12 -9.90 8.68
C PRO A 12 -21.14 -9.26 9.66
N ARG A 13 -21.63 -8.28 10.44
CA ARG A 13 -20.93 -7.70 11.60
C ARG A 13 -20.41 -8.84 12.49
N ARG A 14 -19.10 -8.89 12.76
CA ARG A 14 -18.62 -9.69 13.90
C ARG A 14 -19.29 -9.08 15.14
N ARG A 15 -20.21 -9.81 15.77
CA ARG A 15 -20.94 -9.33 16.95
C ARG A 15 -19.94 -9.06 18.07
N ASP A 16 -19.95 -7.84 18.59
CA ASP A 16 -19.20 -7.49 19.79
C ASP A 16 -19.62 -8.42 20.93
N LEU A 17 -18.64 -9.08 21.55
CA LEU A 17 -18.88 -9.85 22.77
C LEU A 17 -19.01 -8.85 23.93
N PRO A 18 -20.12 -8.84 24.68
CA PRO A 18 -20.22 -8.09 25.92
C PRO A 18 -19.00 -8.37 26.81
N THR A 19 -18.47 -7.35 27.47
CA THR A 19 -17.24 -7.43 28.29
C THR A 19 -17.26 -8.59 29.29
N ALA A 20 -18.42 -8.91 29.86
CA ALA A 20 -18.61 -10.04 30.76
C ALA A 20 -18.37 -11.40 30.08
N LEU A 21 -18.84 -11.58 28.85
CA LEU A 21 -18.63 -12.80 28.06
C LEU A 21 -17.18 -12.91 27.56
N ALA A 22 -16.54 -11.80 27.21
CA ALA A 22 -15.11 -11.78 26.88
C ALA A 22 -14.25 -12.21 28.09
N ARG A 23 -14.58 -11.70 29.30
CA ARG A 23 -13.92 -12.12 30.56
C ARG A 23 -14.13 -13.60 30.87
N LEU A 24 -15.32 -14.14 30.62
CA LEU A 24 -15.59 -15.57 30.76
C LEU A 24 -14.74 -16.39 29.77
N ALA A 25 -14.71 -15.97 28.51
CA ALA A 25 -13.91 -16.61 27.46
C ALA A 25 -12.40 -16.61 27.78
N ALA A 26 -11.89 -15.60 28.48
CA ALA A 26 -10.49 -15.54 28.89
C ALA A 26 -10.12 -16.51 30.04
N ARG A 27 -11.11 -17.10 30.74
CA ARG A 27 -10.83 -17.98 31.89
C ARG A 27 -10.25 -19.33 31.43
N PRO A 28 -9.13 -19.80 32.00
CA PRO A 28 -8.55 -21.10 31.65
C PRO A 28 -9.53 -22.27 31.82
N GLY A 29 -10.35 -22.25 32.87
CA GLY A 29 -11.37 -23.30 33.10
C GLY A 29 -12.44 -23.35 32.01
N PHE A 30 -12.88 -22.19 31.53
CA PHE A 30 -13.86 -22.11 30.43
C PHE A 30 -13.25 -22.57 29.10
N GLN A 31 -12.01 -22.16 28.80
CA GLN A 31 -11.29 -22.61 27.61
C GLN A 31 -11.09 -24.13 27.58
N ARG A 32 -10.70 -24.73 28.71
CA ARG A 32 -10.56 -26.21 28.82
C ARG A 32 -11.89 -26.92 28.59
N TRP A 33 -12.96 -26.44 29.23
CA TRP A 33 -14.30 -26.99 29.03
C TRP A 33 -14.76 -26.86 27.57
N ALA A 34 -14.62 -25.67 26.97
CA ALA A 34 -15.03 -25.40 25.60
C ALA A 34 -14.21 -26.20 24.57
N ALA A 35 -12.94 -26.49 24.85
CA ALA A 35 -12.08 -27.35 24.03
C ALA A 35 -12.48 -28.83 24.12
N ALA A 36 -13.00 -29.28 25.27
CA ALA A 36 -13.45 -30.66 25.47
C ALA A 36 -14.87 -30.90 24.94
N PHE A 37 -15.72 -29.88 24.91
CA PHE A 37 -17.13 -30.01 24.55
C PHE A 37 -17.32 -30.16 23.01
N PRO A 38 -18.05 -31.20 22.53
CA PRO A 38 -18.12 -31.54 21.10
C PRO A 38 -18.61 -30.42 20.17
N LEU A 39 -19.55 -29.59 20.63
CA LEU A 39 -20.15 -28.53 19.80
C LEU A 39 -19.23 -27.31 19.65
N THR A 40 -18.37 -27.05 20.63
CA THR A 40 -17.48 -25.87 20.65
C THR A 40 -16.05 -26.19 20.26
N ARG A 41 -15.61 -27.45 20.39
CA ARG A 41 -14.22 -27.89 20.13
C ARG A 41 -13.67 -27.47 18.77
N ARG A 42 -14.47 -27.56 17.71
CA ARG A 42 -14.04 -27.16 16.35
C ARG A 42 -13.77 -25.66 16.25
N LEU A 43 -14.63 -24.84 16.86
CA LEU A 43 -14.45 -23.39 16.91
C LEU A 43 -13.21 -23.03 17.74
N VAL A 44 -13.06 -23.62 18.94
CA VAL A 44 -11.91 -23.39 19.81
C VAL A 44 -10.60 -23.75 19.12
N ARG A 45 -10.54 -24.89 18.41
CA ARG A 45 -9.35 -25.25 17.62
C ARG A 45 -9.05 -24.24 16.53
N ARG A 46 -10.05 -23.81 15.77
CA ARG A 46 -9.89 -22.81 14.70
C ARG A 46 -9.38 -21.46 15.23
N GLU A 47 -9.93 -21.00 16.36
CA GLU A 47 -9.46 -19.75 17.00
C GLU A 47 -8.05 -19.92 17.58
N GLY A 48 -7.74 -21.08 18.15
CA GLY A 48 -6.38 -21.42 18.60
C GLY A 48 -5.37 -21.40 17.45
N ASP A 49 -5.70 -22.01 16.32
CA ASP A 49 -4.86 -21.99 15.10
C ASP A 49 -4.67 -20.53 14.62
N ALA A 50 -5.73 -19.72 14.60
CA ALA A 50 -5.66 -18.32 14.21
C ALA A 50 -4.81 -17.45 15.17
N LEU A 51 -4.83 -17.74 16.47
CA LEU A 51 -3.96 -17.08 17.46
C LEU A 51 -2.50 -17.50 17.27
N MET A 52 -2.24 -18.78 17.03
CA MET A 52 -0.90 -19.26 16.73
C MET A 52 -0.34 -18.66 15.45
N ASP A 53 -1.17 -18.46 14.42
CA ASP A 53 -0.78 -17.75 13.20
C ASP A 53 -0.31 -16.31 13.50
N LEU A 54 -0.96 -15.60 14.44
CA LEU A 54 -0.53 -14.27 14.87
C LEU A 54 0.79 -14.32 15.65
N VAL A 55 0.90 -15.26 16.60
CA VAL A 55 2.13 -15.45 17.40
C VAL A 55 3.33 -15.80 16.52
N ALA A 56 3.13 -16.63 15.50
CA ALA A 56 4.17 -17.07 14.58
C ALA A 56 4.42 -16.06 13.43
N GLY A 57 3.63 -14.99 13.32
CA GLY A 57 3.66 -14.07 12.18
C GLY A 57 5.03 -13.47 11.90
N PHE A 58 5.80 -13.12 12.93
CA PHE A 58 7.16 -12.60 12.77
C PHE A 58 8.11 -13.63 12.14
N VAL A 59 8.02 -14.91 12.53
CA VAL A 59 8.81 -16.01 11.95
C VAL A 59 8.36 -16.29 10.52
N GLN A 60 7.06 -16.24 10.24
CA GLN A 60 6.52 -16.43 8.88
C GLN A 60 7.06 -15.35 7.92
N ALA A 61 7.09 -14.09 8.36
CA ALA A 61 7.68 -13.00 7.59
C ALA A 61 9.17 -13.23 7.29
N GLN A 62 9.95 -13.69 8.29
CA GLN A 62 11.37 -14.00 8.12
C GLN A 62 11.61 -15.21 7.21
N ALA A 63 10.78 -16.26 7.31
CA ALA A 63 10.86 -17.42 6.42
C ALA A 63 10.52 -17.04 4.97
N LEU A 64 9.52 -16.17 4.76
CA LEU A 64 9.21 -15.61 3.44
C LEU A 64 10.39 -14.80 2.89
N ALA A 65 10.99 -13.93 3.69
CA ALA A 65 12.17 -13.16 3.29
C ALA A 65 13.32 -14.08 2.89
N ALA A 66 13.62 -15.12 3.67
CA ALA A 66 14.67 -16.09 3.35
C ALA A 66 14.40 -16.83 2.02
N LEU A 67 13.15 -17.22 1.74
CA LEU A 67 12.78 -17.84 0.45
C LEU A 67 13.05 -16.91 -0.75
N VAL A 68 12.84 -15.60 -0.57
CA VAL A 68 13.04 -14.56 -1.60
C VAL A 68 14.52 -14.19 -1.77
N GLU A 69 15.26 -14.04 -0.68
CA GLU A 69 16.70 -13.72 -0.71
C GLU A 69 17.51 -14.86 -1.32
N LEU A 70 17.17 -16.10 -0.96
CA LEU A 70 17.81 -17.29 -1.52
C LEU A 70 17.26 -17.66 -2.91
N ARG A 71 16.29 -16.91 -3.46
CA ARG A 71 15.68 -17.18 -4.78
C ARG A 71 15.16 -18.62 -4.92
N VAL A 72 14.63 -19.17 -3.83
CA VAL A 72 14.14 -20.56 -3.77
C VAL A 72 12.92 -20.73 -4.66
N ILE A 73 12.04 -19.73 -4.70
CA ILE A 73 10.82 -19.77 -5.52
C ILE A 73 11.20 -19.81 -7.00
N GLU A 74 12.07 -18.92 -7.43
CA GLU A 74 12.58 -18.84 -8.80
C GLU A 74 13.26 -20.14 -9.21
N THR A 75 14.14 -20.69 -8.37
CA THR A 75 14.81 -21.98 -8.64
C THR A 75 13.80 -23.12 -8.79
N LEU A 76 12.78 -23.15 -7.93
CA LEU A 76 11.76 -24.20 -7.96
C LEU A 76 10.72 -24.04 -9.09
N LEU A 77 10.69 -22.88 -9.77
CA LEU A 77 9.92 -22.70 -11.01
C LEU A 77 10.57 -23.41 -12.20
N GLU A 78 11.90 -23.56 -12.20
CA GLU A 78 12.64 -24.30 -13.22
C GLU A 78 12.50 -25.82 -13.06
N GLY A 79 12.17 -26.28 -11.86
CA GLY A 79 11.80 -27.66 -11.59
C GLY A 79 11.84 -28.02 -10.10
N PRO A 80 11.14 -29.09 -9.67
CA PRO A 80 11.15 -29.48 -8.26
C PRO A 80 12.57 -29.80 -7.76
N GLN A 81 12.95 -29.41 -6.55
CA GLN A 81 14.27 -29.72 -5.95
C GLN A 81 14.10 -30.26 -4.53
N ASP A 82 15.10 -30.98 -4.02
CA ASP A 82 15.16 -31.39 -2.61
C ASP A 82 16.01 -30.43 -1.76
N ALA A 83 15.96 -30.63 -0.44
CA ALA A 83 16.72 -29.82 0.51
C ALA A 83 18.23 -29.98 0.37
N ALA A 84 18.72 -31.12 -0.11
CA ALA A 84 20.15 -31.37 -0.24
C ALA A 84 20.74 -30.60 -1.43
N ALA A 85 20.04 -30.56 -2.56
CA ALA A 85 20.42 -29.78 -3.73
C ALA A 85 20.42 -28.28 -3.43
N LEU A 86 19.33 -27.77 -2.86
CA LEU A 86 19.22 -26.35 -2.49
C LEU A 86 20.19 -25.97 -1.37
N GLY A 87 20.38 -26.85 -0.38
CA GLY A 87 21.34 -26.63 0.71
C GLY A 87 22.77 -26.47 0.21
N ARG A 88 23.21 -27.34 -0.71
CA ARG A 88 24.53 -27.22 -1.35
C ARG A 88 24.70 -25.94 -2.16
N ALA A 89 23.65 -25.52 -2.88
CA ALA A 89 23.71 -24.33 -3.73
C ALA A 89 23.86 -23.02 -2.94
N HIS A 90 23.43 -22.99 -1.68
CA HIS A 90 23.42 -21.80 -0.83
C HIS A 90 24.31 -21.90 0.41
N ASP A 91 25.11 -22.97 0.53
CA ASP A 91 25.92 -23.26 1.72
C ASP A 91 25.09 -23.30 3.03
N ILE A 92 23.92 -23.96 2.96
CA ILE A 92 23.01 -24.12 4.10
C ILE A 92 22.93 -25.61 4.49
N PRO A 93 23.11 -25.97 5.77
CA PRO A 93 22.94 -27.33 6.24
C PRO A 93 21.59 -27.93 5.82
N VAL A 94 21.60 -29.18 5.36
CA VAL A 94 20.44 -29.84 4.73
C VAL A 94 19.21 -29.79 5.64
N GLU A 95 19.38 -29.97 6.94
CA GLU A 95 18.30 -29.95 7.94
C GLU A 95 17.67 -28.55 8.06
N ARG A 96 18.49 -27.49 7.94
CA ARG A 96 18.03 -26.09 7.99
C ARG A 96 17.30 -25.70 6.71
N MET A 97 17.84 -26.09 5.54
CA MET A 97 17.15 -25.92 4.27
C MET A 97 15.82 -26.70 4.25
N GLN A 98 15.83 -27.93 4.76
CA GLN A 98 14.62 -28.75 4.91
C GLN A 98 13.57 -28.05 5.77
N ALA A 99 13.96 -27.41 6.88
CA ALA A 99 13.04 -26.63 7.70
C ALA A 99 12.46 -25.42 6.95
N LEU A 100 13.27 -24.68 6.19
CA LEU A 100 12.81 -23.56 5.36
C LEU A 100 11.81 -24.00 4.29
N LEU A 101 12.08 -25.12 3.59
CA LEU A 101 11.17 -25.67 2.58
C LEU A 101 9.86 -26.17 3.19
N GLN A 102 9.90 -26.76 4.38
CA GLN A 102 8.69 -27.14 5.12
C GLN A 102 7.90 -25.90 5.55
N ALA A 103 8.55 -24.84 6.00
CA ALA A 103 7.90 -23.57 6.30
C ALA A 103 7.23 -22.98 5.04
N GLY A 104 7.93 -22.95 3.90
CA GLY A 104 7.37 -22.54 2.61
C GLY A 104 6.16 -23.38 2.19
N ALA A 105 6.18 -24.68 2.47
CA ALA A 105 5.04 -25.57 2.22
C ALA A 105 3.87 -25.32 3.18
N ALA A 106 4.15 -25.10 4.47
CA ALA A 106 3.13 -24.79 5.48
C ALA A 106 2.43 -23.45 5.22
N MET A 107 3.18 -22.45 4.72
CA MET A 107 2.62 -21.17 4.25
C MET A 107 1.86 -21.29 2.92
N GLY A 108 1.89 -22.47 2.29
CA GLY A 108 1.24 -22.75 1.02
C GLY A 108 1.91 -22.07 -0.17
N LEU A 109 3.19 -21.69 -0.05
CA LEU A 109 4.00 -21.16 -1.15
C LEU A 109 4.63 -22.31 -1.96
N LEU A 110 5.02 -23.38 -1.26
CA LEU A 110 5.59 -24.59 -1.83
C LEU A 110 4.66 -25.79 -1.63
N ALA A 111 4.89 -26.85 -2.38
CA ALA A 111 4.20 -28.13 -2.23
C ALA A 111 5.23 -29.26 -2.15
N ARG A 112 5.08 -30.12 -1.14
CA ARG A 112 5.88 -31.33 -1.04
C ARG A 112 5.46 -32.33 -2.11
N ARG A 113 6.43 -32.93 -2.78
CA ARG A 113 6.28 -33.94 -3.83
C ARG A 113 6.86 -35.27 -3.38
N ARG A 114 6.66 -36.31 -4.21
CA ARG A 114 7.29 -37.62 -4.00
C ARG A 114 8.83 -37.48 -3.97
N GLY A 115 9.49 -38.35 -3.21
CA GLY A 115 10.96 -38.34 -3.09
C GLY A 115 11.52 -37.15 -2.32
N ALA A 116 10.77 -36.58 -1.36
CA ALA A 116 11.19 -35.44 -0.53
C ALA A 116 11.55 -34.15 -1.29
N ARG A 117 11.11 -34.02 -2.55
CA ARG A 117 11.25 -32.79 -3.35
C ARG A 117 10.14 -31.79 -3.04
N PHE A 118 10.38 -30.54 -3.39
CA PHE A 118 9.44 -29.42 -3.28
C PHE A 118 9.25 -28.79 -4.66
N SER A 119 8.06 -28.26 -4.91
CA SER A 119 7.77 -27.42 -6.09
C SER A 119 7.04 -26.16 -5.66
N VAL A 120 7.02 -25.15 -6.52
CA VAL A 120 6.20 -23.94 -6.30
C VAL A 120 4.70 -24.26 -6.46
N THR A 121 3.85 -23.59 -5.67
CA THR A 121 2.39 -23.60 -5.83
C THR A 121 1.92 -22.40 -6.65
N ALA A 122 0.64 -22.34 -7.02
CA ALA A 122 0.08 -21.14 -7.65
C ALA A 122 0.29 -19.86 -6.80
N ARG A 123 0.17 -19.96 -5.47
CA ARG A 123 0.40 -18.83 -4.55
C ARG A 123 1.88 -18.42 -4.53
N GLY A 124 2.81 -19.37 -4.47
CA GLY A 124 4.23 -19.08 -4.54
C GLY A 124 4.63 -18.46 -5.88
N ALA A 125 4.09 -18.96 -6.99
CA ALA A 125 4.34 -18.42 -8.32
C ALA A 125 3.84 -16.98 -8.45
N ALA A 126 2.69 -16.66 -7.85
CA ALA A 126 2.15 -15.30 -7.84
C ALA A 126 3.10 -14.28 -7.18
N LEU A 127 3.98 -14.68 -6.26
CA LEU A 127 4.98 -13.78 -5.67
C LEU A 127 5.95 -13.23 -6.72
N THR A 128 6.29 -14.03 -7.73
CA THR A 128 7.16 -13.62 -8.85
C THR A 128 6.39 -12.86 -9.94
N GLY A 129 5.09 -13.14 -10.09
CA GLY A 129 4.26 -12.56 -11.14
C GLY A 129 3.67 -11.18 -10.83
N VAL A 130 3.57 -10.80 -9.55
CA VAL A 130 3.07 -9.48 -9.14
C VAL A 130 4.22 -8.47 -9.10
N PRO A 131 4.23 -7.44 -9.97
CA PRO A 131 5.29 -6.43 -9.98
C PRO A 131 5.48 -5.75 -8.61
N GLY A 132 6.73 -5.53 -8.22
CA GLY A 132 7.07 -4.87 -6.96
C GLY A 132 6.95 -5.73 -5.69
N LEU A 133 6.33 -6.91 -5.73
CA LEU A 133 6.10 -7.72 -4.52
C LEU A 133 7.38 -8.31 -3.94
N LEU A 134 8.31 -8.81 -4.77
CA LEU A 134 9.61 -9.28 -4.30
C LEU A 134 10.47 -8.13 -3.72
N PRO A 135 10.68 -6.99 -4.43
CA PRO A 135 11.35 -5.83 -3.82
C PRO A 135 10.69 -5.36 -2.52
N MET A 136 9.36 -5.42 -2.42
CA MET A 136 8.65 -5.06 -1.20
C MET A 136 9.06 -5.98 -0.06
N ILE A 137 9.10 -7.30 -0.28
CA ILE A 137 9.58 -8.28 0.73
C ILE A 137 11.01 -7.97 1.16
N ARG A 138 11.92 -7.65 0.23
CA ARG A 138 13.31 -7.29 0.56
C ARG A 138 13.40 -6.03 1.42
N HIS A 139 12.59 -5.01 1.10
CA HIS A 139 12.52 -3.74 1.83
C HIS A 139 12.05 -3.88 3.29
N HIS A 140 11.30 -4.93 3.62
CA HIS A 140 10.87 -5.17 5.00
C HIS A 140 12.02 -5.36 5.98
N GLY A 141 13.27 -5.59 5.54
CA GLY A 141 14.42 -5.70 6.43
C GLY A 141 14.57 -4.49 7.38
N ALA A 142 14.47 -3.27 6.85
CA ALA A 142 14.52 -2.04 7.65
C ALA A 142 13.30 -1.93 8.57
N PHE A 143 12.10 -2.12 8.01
CA PHE A 143 10.86 -2.04 8.79
C PHE A 143 10.83 -3.05 9.94
N TYR A 144 11.38 -4.26 9.73
CA TYR A 144 11.42 -5.29 10.76
C TYR A 144 12.34 -4.89 11.93
N ARG A 145 13.45 -4.19 11.65
CA ARG A 145 14.33 -3.65 12.70
C ARG A 145 13.65 -2.51 13.46
N ASP A 146 12.94 -1.62 12.76
CA ASP A 146 12.14 -0.55 13.36
C ASP A 146 11.05 -1.08 14.30
N MET A 147 10.53 -2.27 14.01
CA MET A 147 9.53 -2.97 14.82
C MET A 147 10.14 -3.77 15.99
N GLY A 148 11.46 -3.66 16.24
CA GLY A 148 12.15 -4.37 17.33
C GLY A 148 11.68 -3.96 18.73
N ASP A 149 11.27 -2.71 18.91
CA ASP A 149 10.54 -2.22 20.09
C ASP A 149 9.21 -1.55 19.65
N PRO A 150 8.13 -2.33 19.50
CA PRO A 150 6.86 -1.80 19.02
C PRO A 150 6.20 -0.84 20.02
N VAL A 151 6.57 -0.88 21.31
CA VAL A 151 6.01 0.03 22.31
C VAL A 151 6.70 1.40 22.22
N ALA A 152 8.02 1.43 22.08
CA ALA A 152 8.74 2.69 21.80
C ALA A 152 8.27 3.33 20.49
N LEU A 153 8.01 2.52 19.45
CA LEU A 153 7.42 3.01 18.20
C LEU A 153 6.06 3.68 18.44
N LEU A 154 5.15 3.04 19.19
CA LEU A 154 3.84 3.59 19.52
C LEU A 154 3.90 4.87 20.37
N ARG A 155 4.95 5.04 21.17
CA ARG A 155 5.20 6.26 21.93
C ARG A 155 5.84 7.38 21.11
N GLY A 156 6.31 7.08 19.89
CA GLY A 156 7.08 8.02 19.07
C GLY A 156 8.51 8.23 19.58
N GLU A 157 9.02 7.31 20.39
CA GLU A 157 10.35 7.38 21.03
C GLU A 157 11.43 6.66 20.20
N ALA A 158 11.02 5.83 19.22
CA ALA A 158 11.94 5.05 18.40
C ALA A 158 12.64 5.90 17.32
N GLU A 159 13.96 5.80 17.25
CA GLU A 159 14.71 6.17 16.06
C GLU A 159 14.60 5.04 15.03
N THR A 160 14.18 5.37 13.81
CA THR A 160 13.78 4.39 12.81
C THR A 160 14.57 4.55 11.52
N GLU A 161 15.01 3.43 10.96
CA GLU A 161 15.75 3.36 9.70
C GLU A 161 14.87 3.86 8.55
N LEU A 162 13.58 3.51 8.52
CA LEU A 162 12.68 3.96 7.47
C LEU A 162 12.51 5.48 7.42
N ALA A 163 12.53 6.17 8.56
CA ALA A 163 12.51 7.62 8.59
C ALA A 163 13.77 8.23 7.95
N GLY A 164 14.90 7.52 8.02
CA GLY A 164 16.16 7.93 7.40
C GLY A 164 16.15 7.77 5.88
N VAL A 165 15.52 6.71 5.35
CA VAL A 165 15.53 6.37 3.91
C VAL A 165 14.51 7.19 3.09
N TRP A 166 13.74 8.08 3.73
CA TRP A 166 12.69 8.87 3.06
C TRP A 166 13.12 10.30 2.69
N PRO A 167 13.70 10.52 1.49
CA PRO A 167 14.23 11.84 1.11
C PRO A 167 13.15 12.92 0.98
N TYR A 168 11.89 12.57 0.67
CA TYR A 168 10.85 13.54 0.30
C TYR A 168 10.22 14.31 1.46
N VAL A 169 10.32 13.80 2.70
CA VAL A 169 9.66 14.43 3.86
C VAL A 169 10.65 15.05 4.82
N PHE A 170 11.86 14.50 4.92
CA PHE A 170 12.90 15.01 5.83
C PHE A 170 14.12 15.60 5.12
N GLY A 171 14.13 15.62 3.78
CA GLY A 171 15.36 15.79 3.01
C GLY A 171 16.21 14.51 3.10
N ALA A 172 16.99 14.20 2.07
CA ALA A 172 17.94 13.10 2.16
C ALA A 172 18.90 13.37 3.34
N ARG A 173 18.82 12.59 4.43
CA ARG A 173 19.78 12.70 5.52
C ARG A 173 21.15 12.27 4.98
N GLU A 174 22.18 13.05 5.29
CA GLU A 174 23.57 12.66 5.02
C GLU A 174 23.84 11.28 5.63
N GLY A 175 24.41 10.36 4.85
CA GLY A 175 24.85 9.03 5.33
C GLY A 175 24.00 7.82 4.91
N ILE A 176 22.95 7.98 4.08
CA ILE A 176 22.23 6.83 3.50
C ILE A 176 23.08 6.19 2.39
N ASP A 177 23.26 4.87 2.46
CA ASP A 177 23.90 4.11 1.38
C ASP A 177 23.14 4.31 0.05
N PRO A 178 23.79 4.78 -1.03
CA PRO A 178 23.16 4.98 -2.32
C PRO A 178 22.47 3.74 -2.88
N ALA A 179 22.93 2.52 -2.57
CA ALA A 179 22.25 1.30 -3.02
C ALA A 179 20.90 1.09 -2.33
N THR A 180 20.82 1.38 -1.03
CA THR A 180 19.59 1.38 -0.25
C THR A 180 18.58 2.41 -0.79
N ALA A 181 19.03 3.64 -1.06
CA ALA A 181 18.17 4.68 -1.64
C ALA A 181 17.63 4.28 -3.04
N ARG A 182 18.48 3.68 -3.88
CA ARG A 182 18.06 3.16 -5.20
C ARG A 182 17.05 2.02 -5.10
N ALA A 183 17.31 1.01 -4.27
CA ALA A 183 16.39 -0.11 -4.07
C ALA A 183 15.01 0.36 -3.58
N TYR A 184 15.00 1.38 -2.72
CA TYR A 184 13.79 2.01 -2.24
C TYR A 184 13.03 2.76 -3.36
N SER A 185 13.75 3.57 -4.14
CA SER A 185 13.20 4.27 -5.31
C SER A 185 12.63 3.31 -6.36
N ASP A 186 13.32 2.19 -6.61
CA ASP A 186 12.89 1.13 -7.53
C ASP A 186 11.62 0.45 -7.04
N LEU A 187 11.54 0.13 -5.73
CA LEU A 187 10.33 -0.40 -5.12
C LEU A 187 9.15 0.57 -5.29
N MET A 188 9.34 1.85 -4.97
CA MET A 188 8.28 2.85 -5.12
C MET A 188 7.84 2.92 -6.57
N THR A 189 8.76 3.02 -7.52
CA THR A 189 8.47 3.06 -8.96
C THR A 189 7.69 1.82 -9.43
N GLN A 190 8.09 0.62 -9.02
CA GLN A 190 7.41 -0.62 -9.41
C GLN A 190 6.01 -0.74 -8.80
N SER A 191 5.84 -0.29 -7.55
CA SER A 191 4.53 -0.30 -6.88
C SER A 191 3.53 0.67 -7.52
N GLN A 192 4.02 1.77 -8.10
CA GLN A 192 3.19 2.79 -8.74
C GLN A 192 2.45 2.28 -9.98
N ALA A 193 2.99 1.30 -10.70
CA ALA A 193 2.32 0.74 -11.89
C ALA A 193 0.98 0.09 -11.51
N LEU A 194 0.97 -0.74 -10.47
CA LEU A 194 -0.23 -1.41 -9.99
C LEU A 194 -1.24 -0.42 -9.39
N VAL A 195 -0.75 0.57 -8.64
CA VAL A 195 -1.59 1.65 -8.09
C VAL A 195 -2.24 2.44 -9.24
N ALA A 196 -1.46 2.84 -10.24
CA ALA A 196 -1.97 3.59 -11.37
C ALA A 196 -3.02 2.80 -12.17
N GLU A 197 -2.78 1.52 -12.42
CA GLU A 197 -3.74 0.66 -13.10
C GLU A 197 -5.06 0.57 -12.34
N ASP A 198 -5.00 0.25 -11.04
CA ASP A 198 -6.19 0.09 -10.20
C ASP A 198 -6.94 1.42 -10.03
N THR A 199 -6.23 2.54 -9.81
CA THR A 199 -6.84 3.88 -9.76
C THR A 199 -7.57 4.21 -11.06
N LEU A 200 -6.96 3.97 -12.23
CA LEU A 200 -7.58 4.22 -13.53
C LEU A 200 -8.67 3.22 -13.91
N ARG A 201 -8.90 2.17 -13.11
CA ARG A 201 -10.09 1.31 -13.21
C ARG A 201 -11.24 1.83 -12.35
N LEU A 202 -10.91 2.53 -11.26
CA LEU A 202 -11.87 3.11 -10.33
C LEU A 202 -12.38 4.47 -10.82
N VAL A 203 -11.50 5.29 -11.40
CA VAL A 203 -11.82 6.68 -11.72
C VAL A 203 -11.94 6.90 -13.23
N SER A 204 -13.03 7.55 -13.63
CA SER A 204 -13.22 7.98 -15.02
C SER A 204 -12.56 9.33 -15.31
N LEU A 205 -11.63 9.35 -16.27
CA LEU A 205 -11.05 10.57 -16.81
C LEU A 205 -11.86 11.16 -17.98
N LYS A 206 -13.06 10.64 -18.27
CA LYS A 206 -13.92 11.18 -19.33
C LYS A 206 -14.18 12.67 -19.10
N GLY A 207 -14.03 13.49 -20.13
CA GLY A 207 -14.20 14.94 -20.05
C GLY A 207 -13.13 15.69 -19.24
N VAL A 208 -12.03 15.04 -18.83
CA VAL A 208 -10.82 15.75 -18.40
C VAL A 208 -10.05 16.14 -19.66
N ALA A 209 -9.71 17.42 -19.78
CA ALA A 209 -8.84 17.93 -20.84
C ALA A 209 -7.37 18.00 -20.38
N ARG A 210 -7.11 18.39 -19.12
CA ARG A 210 -5.76 18.52 -18.57
C ARG A 210 -5.69 18.07 -17.11
N LEU A 211 -4.84 17.08 -16.86
CA LEU A 211 -4.63 16.48 -15.55
C LEU A 211 -3.31 16.96 -14.94
N LEU A 212 -3.37 17.52 -13.73
CA LEU A 212 -2.20 17.83 -12.90
C LEU A 212 -2.01 16.74 -11.85
N ASP A 213 -0.86 16.06 -11.87
CA ASP A 213 -0.46 15.12 -10.83
C ASP A 213 0.52 15.80 -9.88
N VAL A 214 0.10 16.02 -8.63
CA VAL A 214 0.91 16.69 -7.60
C VAL A 214 1.59 15.64 -6.73
N GLY A 215 2.90 15.71 -6.56
CA GLY A 215 3.69 14.62 -5.98
C GLY A 215 3.71 13.39 -6.88
N GLY A 216 3.65 13.59 -8.21
CA GLY A 216 3.51 12.52 -9.20
C GLY A 216 4.76 11.65 -9.39
N GLY A 217 5.85 11.94 -8.68
CA GLY A 217 7.11 11.23 -8.74
C GLY A 217 7.70 11.26 -10.15
N THR A 218 8.14 10.10 -10.64
CA THR A 218 8.62 9.94 -12.01
C THR A 218 7.51 9.98 -13.06
N GLY A 219 6.25 10.21 -12.69
CA GLY A 219 5.10 10.38 -13.60
C GLY A 219 4.44 9.09 -14.07
N ALA A 220 4.57 8.00 -13.31
CA ALA A 220 4.01 6.70 -13.66
C ALA A 220 2.47 6.74 -13.86
N PHE A 221 1.75 7.47 -13.00
CA PHE A 221 0.30 7.62 -13.12
C PHE A 221 -0.10 8.37 -14.38
N LEU A 222 0.55 9.51 -14.66
CA LEU A 222 0.30 10.29 -15.89
C LEU A 222 0.61 9.50 -17.16
N ARG A 223 1.69 8.70 -17.21
CA ARG A 223 1.98 7.82 -18.35
C ARG A 223 0.85 6.81 -18.56
N ALA A 224 0.38 6.17 -17.50
CA ALA A 224 -0.73 5.22 -17.57
C ALA A 224 -2.04 5.90 -17.99
N ALA A 225 -2.30 7.12 -17.53
CA ALA A 225 -3.46 7.92 -17.91
C ALA A 225 -3.40 8.31 -19.40
N ALA A 226 -2.23 8.74 -19.88
CA ALA A 226 -2.00 9.11 -21.28
C ALA A 226 -2.18 7.93 -22.24
N ALA A 227 -1.80 6.71 -21.82
CA ALA A 227 -2.04 5.49 -22.59
C ALA A 227 -3.54 5.19 -22.77
N LYS A 228 -4.38 5.51 -21.78
CA LYS A 228 -5.85 5.36 -21.88
C LYS A 228 -6.52 6.55 -22.59
N ARG A 229 -5.91 7.74 -22.55
CA ARG A 229 -6.43 8.99 -23.13
C ARG A 229 -5.32 9.72 -23.90
N PRO A 230 -5.16 9.42 -25.21
CA PRO A 230 -4.13 10.04 -26.04
C PRO A 230 -4.29 11.55 -26.24
N ASP A 231 -5.46 12.10 -25.95
CA ASP A 231 -5.81 13.52 -26.04
C ASP A 231 -5.61 14.29 -24.72
N LEU A 232 -5.29 13.60 -23.62
CA LEU A 232 -5.12 14.22 -22.30
C LEU A 232 -3.87 15.08 -22.24
N GLY A 233 -4.01 16.35 -21.86
CA GLY A 233 -2.89 17.22 -21.48
C GLY A 233 -2.35 16.83 -20.10
N LEU A 234 -1.02 16.78 -19.97
CA LEU A 234 -0.37 16.26 -18.77
C LEU A 234 0.41 17.38 -18.07
N MET A 235 0.19 17.54 -16.77
CA MET A 235 0.98 18.41 -15.92
C MET A 235 1.49 17.61 -14.72
N LEU A 236 2.75 17.78 -14.35
CA LEU A 236 3.35 17.12 -13.19
C LEU A 236 4.01 18.17 -12.31
N MET A 237 3.74 18.12 -11.01
CA MET A 237 4.47 18.91 -10.01
C MET A 237 5.15 17.99 -9.01
N ASP A 238 6.45 18.14 -8.83
CA ASP A 238 7.23 17.44 -7.81
C ASP A 238 8.50 18.23 -7.48
N LEU A 239 9.30 17.76 -6.53
CA LEU A 239 10.56 18.41 -6.17
C LEU A 239 11.51 18.51 -7.37
N PRO A 240 12.35 19.56 -7.45
CA PRO A 240 13.24 19.78 -8.59
C PRO A 240 14.08 18.55 -8.99
N GLU A 241 14.66 17.85 -8.02
CA GLU A 241 15.47 16.65 -8.22
C GLU A 241 14.67 15.46 -8.78
N VAL A 242 13.37 15.39 -8.52
CA VAL A 242 12.47 14.34 -9.03
C VAL A 242 12.01 14.65 -10.44
N VAL A 243 11.73 15.93 -10.70
CA VAL A 243 11.23 16.39 -12.00
C VAL A 243 12.21 16.08 -13.13
N GLU A 244 13.51 16.10 -12.87
CA GLU A 244 14.50 15.71 -13.87
C GLU A 244 14.39 14.23 -14.25
N ALA A 245 14.21 13.33 -13.27
CA ALA A 245 13.96 11.91 -13.56
C ALA A 245 12.61 11.71 -14.26
N ALA A 246 11.58 12.48 -13.90
CA ALA A 246 10.28 12.46 -14.58
C ALA A 246 10.39 12.88 -16.05
N ARG A 247 11.23 13.89 -16.36
CA ARG A 247 11.48 14.37 -17.72
C ARG A 247 12.03 13.27 -18.62
N GLU A 248 13.04 12.53 -18.14
CA GLU A 248 13.61 11.40 -18.88
C GLU A 248 12.57 10.31 -19.14
N GLN A 249 11.77 9.95 -18.13
CA GLN A 249 10.75 8.90 -18.25
C GLN A 249 9.59 9.31 -19.17
N MET A 250 9.19 10.59 -19.16
CA MET A 250 8.17 11.12 -20.07
C MET A 250 8.68 11.16 -21.51
N ALA A 251 9.93 11.59 -21.73
CA ALA A 251 10.56 11.59 -23.05
C ALA A 251 10.68 10.16 -23.61
N ALA A 252 11.15 9.21 -22.80
CA ALA A 252 11.23 7.80 -23.17
C ALA A 252 9.88 7.18 -23.54
N ALA A 253 8.79 7.70 -22.97
CA ALA A 253 7.41 7.30 -23.29
C ALA A 253 6.81 8.06 -24.49
N GLY A 254 7.56 8.96 -25.15
CA GLY A 254 7.06 9.78 -26.25
C GLY A 254 6.04 10.84 -25.83
N LEU A 255 6.07 11.26 -24.56
CA LEU A 255 5.12 12.22 -23.98
C LEU A 255 5.74 13.60 -23.68
N GLY A 256 7.01 13.81 -24.02
CA GLY A 256 7.74 15.05 -23.72
C GLY A 256 7.01 16.31 -24.16
N ASP A 257 6.51 16.35 -25.39
CA ASP A 257 5.80 17.51 -25.95
C ASP A 257 4.40 17.75 -25.34
N ARG A 258 3.84 16.74 -24.66
CA ARG A 258 2.50 16.78 -24.06
C ARG A 258 2.53 17.01 -22.55
N ALA A 259 3.69 16.88 -21.92
CA ALA A 259 3.87 16.96 -20.48
C ALA A 259 4.52 18.29 -20.10
N THR A 260 3.80 19.10 -19.32
CA THR A 260 4.37 20.28 -18.67
C THR A 260 4.83 19.91 -17.26
N LEU A 261 6.11 20.11 -16.97
CA LEU A 261 6.71 19.74 -15.69
C LEU A 261 6.99 20.99 -14.86
N HIS A 262 6.53 20.98 -13.61
CA HIS A 262 6.60 22.10 -12.68
C HIS A 262 7.44 21.70 -11.45
N PRO A 263 8.75 22.04 -11.43
CA PRO A 263 9.59 21.78 -10.27
C PRO A 263 9.18 22.68 -9.09
N GLY A 264 8.90 22.08 -7.94
CA GLY A 264 8.57 22.80 -6.72
C GLY A 264 7.90 21.94 -5.64
N SER A 265 7.96 22.43 -4.40
CA SER A 265 7.26 21.83 -3.26
C SER A 265 5.83 22.37 -3.19
N PHE A 266 4.83 21.49 -3.14
CA PHE A 266 3.43 21.90 -2.93
C PHE A 266 3.21 22.53 -1.53
N ARG A 267 4.16 22.37 -0.60
CA ARG A 267 4.09 22.99 0.74
C ARG A 267 4.33 24.49 0.63
N ASP A 268 5.32 24.86 -0.18
CA ASP A 268 5.89 26.21 -0.18
C ASP A 268 5.42 27.03 -1.39
N ALA A 269 5.03 26.38 -2.48
CA ALA A 269 4.57 27.03 -3.71
C ALA A 269 3.05 26.88 -3.92
N PRO A 270 2.41 27.80 -4.68
CA PRO A 270 1.08 27.57 -5.23
C PRO A 270 1.12 26.42 -6.26
N LEU A 271 -0.04 25.79 -6.50
CA LEU A 271 -0.15 24.78 -7.55
C LEU A 271 -0.28 25.44 -8.94
N PRO A 272 0.28 24.83 -10.00
CA PRO A 272 0.09 25.30 -11.36
C PRO A 272 -1.39 25.42 -11.77
N GLU A 273 -1.74 26.51 -12.43
CA GLU A 273 -3.10 26.73 -12.95
C GLU A 273 -3.31 26.07 -14.32
N GLY A 274 -4.58 25.93 -14.72
CA GLY A 274 -4.98 25.49 -16.07
C GLY A 274 -5.29 24.01 -16.23
N ALA A 275 -5.25 23.23 -15.14
CA ALA A 275 -5.78 21.87 -15.10
C ALA A 275 -7.27 21.86 -14.72
N ASP A 276 -8.05 20.95 -15.30
CA ASP A 276 -9.46 20.71 -14.95
C ASP A 276 -9.64 19.44 -14.09
N ALA A 277 -8.56 18.68 -13.87
CA ALA A 277 -8.46 17.68 -12.82
C ALA A 277 -7.09 17.70 -12.15
N ILE A 278 -7.07 17.40 -10.84
CA ILE A 278 -5.86 17.18 -10.04
C ILE A 278 -5.89 15.75 -9.50
N SER A 279 -4.75 15.06 -9.52
CA SER A 279 -4.56 13.79 -8.81
C SER A 279 -3.55 13.91 -7.67
N LEU A 280 -3.87 13.23 -6.58
CA LEU A 280 -3.04 13.00 -5.40
C LEU A 280 -2.93 11.49 -5.19
N ILE A 281 -1.92 10.88 -5.81
CA ILE A 281 -1.71 9.43 -5.79
C ILE A 281 -0.68 9.07 -4.73
N ARG A 282 -1.13 8.50 -3.60
CA ARG A 282 -0.29 8.22 -2.43
C ARG A 282 0.48 9.48 -2.01
N VAL A 283 -0.25 10.55 -1.71
CA VAL A 283 0.34 11.82 -1.27
C VAL A 283 -0.11 12.17 0.15
N LEU A 284 -1.41 12.04 0.45
CA LEU A 284 -1.91 12.48 1.75
C LEU A 284 -1.41 11.59 2.88
N TYR A 285 -1.28 10.28 2.62
CA TYR A 285 -0.84 9.29 3.62
C TYR A 285 0.58 9.55 4.17
N ASP A 286 1.44 10.28 3.45
CA ASP A 286 2.82 10.62 3.85
C ASP A 286 2.92 11.91 4.68
N HIS A 287 1.79 12.59 4.89
CA HIS A 287 1.79 13.94 5.46
C HIS A 287 0.83 14.07 6.64
N GLU A 288 1.20 14.92 7.58
CA GLU A 288 0.36 15.25 8.74
C GLU A 288 -0.86 16.08 8.35
N ASP A 289 -1.89 16.09 9.21
CA ASP A 289 -3.19 16.70 8.93
C ASP A 289 -3.06 18.19 8.54
N ALA A 290 -2.14 18.95 9.16
CA ALA A 290 -1.92 20.36 8.82
C ALA A 290 -1.43 20.55 7.37
N THR A 291 -0.47 19.72 6.94
CA THR A 291 0.05 19.74 5.57
C THR A 291 -1.04 19.32 4.58
N VAL A 292 -1.81 18.27 4.91
CA VAL A 292 -2.91 17.78 4.08
C VAL A 292 -3.98 18.86 3.89
N ARG A 293 -4.41 19.55 4.96
CA ARG A 293 -5.37 20.65 4.88
C ARG A 293 -4.87 21.75 3.93
N GLY A 294 -3.62 22.18 4.09
CA GLY A 294 -3.00 23.19 3.22
C GLY A 294 -2.98 22.77 1.75
N LEU A 295 -2.59 21.52 1.46
CA LEU A 295 -2.58 20.98 0.10
C LEU A 295 -3.98 20.92 -0.52
N LEU A 296 -4.99 20.43 0.22
CA LEU A 296 -6.36 20.34 -0.28
C LEU A 296 -6.95 21.73 -0.56
N ALA A 297 -6.67 22.74 0.27
CA ALA A 297 -7.07 24.12 0.02
C ALA A 297 -6.43 24.68 -1.26
N LYS A 298 -5.13 24.39 -1.50
CA LYS A 298 -4.46 24.77 -2.75
C LYS A 298 -5.06 24.07 -3.98
N CYS A 299 -5.39 22.79 -3.86
CA CYS A 299 -6.09 22.05 -4.92
C CYS A 299 -7.44 22.69 -5.25
N PHE A 300 -8.20 23.08 -4.22
CA PHE A 300 -9.48 23.77 -4.40
C PHE A 300 -9.30 25.12 -5.10
N ALA A 301 -8.29 25.90 -4.72
CA ALA A 301 -7.99 27.19 -5.33
C ALA A 301 -7.63 27.06 -6.82
N ALA A 302 -6.76 26.11 -7.17
CA ALA A 302 -6.24 25.93 -8.53
C ALA A 302 -7.27 25.34 -9.52
N LEU A 303 -8.24 24.56 -9.05
CA LEU A 303 -9.26 23.97 -9.93
C LEU A 303 -10.29 25.01 -10.40
N PRO A 304 -10.76 24.94 -11.66
CA PRO A 304 -11.92 25.71 -12.10
C PRO A 304 -13.21 25.16 -11.47
N PRO A 305 -14.32 25.93 -11.49
CA PRO A 305 -15.64 25.40 -11.12
C PRO A 305 -15.96 24.11 -11.89
N GLY A 306 -16.47 23.08 -11.20
CA GLY A 306 -16.70 21.75 -11.77
C GLY A 306 -15.45 20.87 -11.92
N GLY A 307 -14.25 21.41 -11.64
CA GLY A 307 -12.99 20.69 -11.66
C GLY A 307 -12.95 19.53 -10.66
N ARG A 308 -12.16 18.52 -10.96
CA ARG A 308 -12.09 17.27 -10.18
C ARG A 308 -10.81 17.15 -9.36
N LEU A 309 -10.92 16.69 -8.13
CA LEU A 309 -9.79 16.22 -7.33
C LEU A 309 -9.91 14.71 -7.13
N ILE A 310 -8.86 13.97 -7.48
CA ILE A 310 -8.77 12.52 -7.37
C ILE A 310 -7.75 12.21 -6.27
N VAL A 311 -8.17 11.58 -5.20
CA VAL A 311 -7.29 11.09 -4.14
C VAL A 311 -7.26 9.57 -4.21
N SER A 312 -6.08 8.96 -4.34
CA SER A 312 -5.97 7.51 -4.40
C SER A 312 -4.79 6.98 -3.59
N GLU A 313 -5.09 6.22 -2.54
CA GLU A 313 -4.10 5.71 -1.58
C GLU A 313 -4.66 4.51 -0.78
N PRO A 314 -3.82 3.72 -0.09
CA PRO A 314 -4.30 2.69 0.83
C PRO A 314 -4.96 3.33 2.08
N MET A 315 -6.25 3.62 1.97
CA MET A 315 -7.06 4.24 3.04
C MET A 315 -7.39 3.25 4.16
N SER A 316 -7.36 3.69 5.42
CA SER A 316 -7.69 2.85 6.57
C SER A 316 -9.14 2.32 6.54
N GLY A 317 -9.38 1.19 7.20
CA GLY A 317 -10.70 0.58 7.29
C GLY A 317 -11.70 1.40 8.11
N GLY A 318 -11.23 2.38 8.87
CA GLY A 318 -12.04 3.28 9.70
C GLY A 318 -12.92 2.50 10.67
N ALA A 319 -14.24 2.63 10.54
CA ALA A 319 -15.20 1.89 11.36
C ALA A 319 -15.15 0.36 11.17
N ARG A 320 -14.51 -0.15 10.11
CA ARG A 320 -14.30 -1.58 9.87
C ARG A 320 -12.81 -1.82 9.53
N PRO A 321 -11.93 -1.90 10.54
CA PRO A 321 -10.49 -2.07 10.33
C PRO A 321 -10.15 -3.31 9.51
N ASP A 322 -9.06 -3.25 8.75
CA ASP A 322 -8.51 -4.38 8.02
C ASP A 322 -6.99 -4.54 8.23
N ARG A 323 -6.49 -5.73 7.93
CA ARG A 323 -5.10 -6.11 8.21
C ARG A 323 -4.09 -5.34 7.36
N ALA A 324 -4.43 -4.96 6.14
CA ALA A 324 -3.47 -4.29 5.28
C ALA A 324 -3.28 -2.83 5.72
N THR A 325 -4.37 -2.12 6.00
CA THR A 325 -4.28 -0.68 6.24
C THR A 325 -4.14 -0.32 7.71
N ASP A 326 -4.76 -1.09 8.61
CA ASP A 326 -4.80 -0.78 10.05
C ASP A 326 -3.77 -1.59 10.87
N VAL A 327 -3.07 -2.56 10.25
CA VAL A 327 -1.93 -3.25 10.85
C VAL A 327 -0.66 -2.94 10.07
N TYR A 328 -0.61 -3.23 8.77
CA TYR A 328 0.61 -3.03 8.00
C TYR A 328 0.92 -1.54 7.74
N PHE A 329 0.07 -0.83 6.98
CA PHE A 329 0.38 0.56 6.60
C PHE A 329 0.36 1.53 7.78
N ALA A 330 -0.52 1.33 8.77
CA ALA A 330 -0.55 2.18 9.97
C ALA A 330 0.79 2.17 10.73
N PHE A 331 1.37 0.98 10.97
CA PHE A 331 2.67 0.85 11.62
C PHE A 331 3.82 1.27 10.69
N TYR A 332 3.68 1.06 9.38
CA TYR A 332 4.67 1.51 8.40
C TYR A 332 4.81 3.04 8.40
N CYS A 333 3.68 3.80 8.44
CA CYS A 333 3.71 5.26 8.58
C CYS A 333 4.36 5.70 9.90
N MET A 334 4.08 5.00 11.01
CA MET A 334 4.75 5.28 12.30
C MET A 334 6.26 5.07 12.20
N ALA A 335 6.70 3.99 11.56
CA ALA A 335 8.13 3.72 11.35
C ALA A 335 8.78 4.76 10.43
N MET A 336 8.08 5.26 9.42
CA MET A 336 8.54 6.41 8.62
C MET A 336 8.54 7.72 9.39
N ARG A 337 7.92 7.79 10.58
CA ARG A 337 7.72 9.00 11.39
C ARG A 337 7.01 10.14 10.65
N THR A 338 6.24 9.80 9.62
CA THR A 338 5.55 10.78 8.77
C THR A 338 4.18 10.28 8.37
N GLY A 339 3.23 11.22 8.34
CA GLY A 339 1.88 10.93 7.91
C GLY A 339 1.14 9.90 8.76
N ARG A 340 0.05 9.38 8.18
CA ARG A 340 -0.79 8.34 8.78
C ARG A 340 -1.77 7.81 7.73
N THR A 341 -2.20 6.57 7.91
CA THR A 341 -3.36 6.06 7.17
C THR A 341 -4.62 6.78 7.65
N ARG A 342 -5.40 7.28 6.70
CA ARG A 342 -6.71 7.91 6.96
C ARG A 342 -7.79 7.09 6.28
N SER A 343 -8.95 7.01 6.92
CA SER A 343 -10.11 6.37 6.30
C SER A 343 -10.68 7.26 5.20
N ALA A 344 -11.43 6.65 4.29
CA ALA A 344 -12.16 7.40 3.26
C ALA A 344 -13.09 8.48 3.86
N ALA A 345 -13.66 8.22 5.05
CA ALA A 345 -14.53 9.17 5.74
C ALA A 345 -13.76 10.38 6.30
N GLU A 346 -12.55 10.16 6.83
CA GLU A 346 -11.69 11.25 7.30
C GLU A 346 -11.20 12.12 6.14
N ILE A 347 -10.74 11.52 5.04
CA ILE A 347 -10.33 12.27 3.84
C ILE A 347 -11.52 13.05 3.26
N ALA A 348 -12.72 12.44 3.23
CA ALA A 348 -13.94 13.12 2.79
C ALA A 348 -14.32 14.31 3.69
N ALA A 349 -14.02 14.26 4.98
CA ALA A 349 -14.22 15.41 5.87
C ALA A 349 -13.24 16.54 5.55
N LEU A 350 -11.96 16.22 5.34
CA LEU A 350 -10.93 17.19 4.95
C LEU A 350 -11.22 17.85 3.60
N LEU A 351 -11.72 17.09 2.63
CA LEU A 351 -12.15 17.60 1.33
C LEU A 351 -13.31 18.59 1.45
N ARG A 352 -14.32 18.27 2.27
CA ARG A 352 -15.45 19.19 2.51
C ARG A 352 -15.02 20.46 3.21
N GLU A 353 -14.09 20.37 4.16
CA GLU A 353 -13.52 21.56 4.81
C GLU A 353 -12.79 22.47 3.81
N ALA A 354 -12.10 21.90 2.83
CA ALA A 354 -11.47 22.65 1.76
C ALA A 354 -12.47 23.25 0.75
N GLY A 355 -13.77 22.96 0.86
CA GLY A 355 -14.84 23.51 0.02
C GLY A 355 -15.32 22.60 -1.11
N PHE A 356 -14.78 21.39 -1.24
CA PHE A 356 -15.27 20.42 -2.23
C PHE A 356 -16.65 19.87 -1.86
N GLU A 357 -17.40 19.44 -2.87
CA GLU A 357 -18.61 18.64 -2.70
C GLU A 357 -18.30 17.30 -2.01
N THR A 358 -19.33 16.65 -1.47
CA THR A 358 -19.19 15.32 -0.87
C THR A 358 -18.57 14.35 -1.88
N PRO A 359 -17.39 13.77 -1.60
CA PRO A 359 -16.70 12.95 -2.58
C PRO A 359 -17.38 11.60 -2.76
N GLU A 360 -17.29 11.09 -3.97
CA GLU A 360 -17.70 9.73 -4.32
C GLU A 360 -16.57 8.76 -3.96
N ARG A 361 -16.90 7.71 -3.20
CA ARG A 361 -15.97 6.63 -2.88
C ARG A 361 -16.11 5.52 -3.91
N GLU A 362 -15.00 5.15 -4.52
CA GLU A 362 -14.97 4.05 -5.46
C GLU A 362 -14.72 2.70 -4.77
N ASN A 363 -15.39 1.65 -5.26
CA ASN A 363 -15.28 0.31 -4.72
C ASN A 363 -14.01 -0.38 -5.22
N SER A 364 -12.94 -0.30 -4.43
CA SER A 364 -11.69 -0.98 -4.75
C SER A 364 -11.79 -2.51 -4.69
N LEU A 365 -11.29 -3.18 -5.73
CA LEU A 365 -11.10 -4.63 -5.75
C LEU A 365 -9.95 -5.08 -4.84
N ARG A 366 -8.98 -4.20 -4.63
CA ARG A 366 -7.77 -4.43 -3.82
C ARG A 366 -7.52 -3.20 -2.94
N PRO A 367 -8.28 -3.01 -1.84
CA PRO A 367 -8.15 -1.82 -0.99
C PRO A 367 -6.73 -1.62 -0.42
N TYR A 368 -5.98 -2.72 -0.27
CA TYR A 368 -4.57 -2.72 0.15
C TYR A 368 -3.60 -2.19 -0.91
N VAL A 369 -4.00 -2.11 -2.18
CA VAL A 369 -3.24 -1.42 -3.23
C VAL A 369 -3.64 0.05 -3.22
N THR A 370 -4.94 0.31 -3.40
CA THR A 370 -5.48 1.68 -3.40
C THR A 370 -6.99 1.67 -3.23
N THR A 371 -7.52 2.74 -2.63
CA THR A 371 -8.92 3.15 -2.71
C THR A 371 -8.94 4.58 -3.26
N ALA A 372 -9.96 4.91 -4.06
CA ALA A 372 -10.07 6.24 -4.65
C ALA A 372 -11.27 7.02 -4.09
N LEU A 373 -11.07 8.32 -3.91
CA LEU A 373 -12.11 9.32 -3.69
C LEU A 373 -12.05 10.36 -4.81
N VAL A 374 -13.20 10.68 -5.39
CA VAL A 374 -13.33 11.75 -6.38
C VAL A 374 -14.19 12.85 -5.81
N ALA A 375 -13.62 14.04 -5.70
CA ALA A 375 -14.30 15.24 -5.23
C ALA A 375 -14.44 16.25 -6.38
N ARG A 376 -15.46 17.11 -6.32
CA ARG A 376 -15.70 18.16 -7.30
C ARG A 376 -15.73 19.53 -6.65
N LYS A 377 -15.14 20.51 -7.32
CA LYS A 377 -15.33 21.91 -6.97
C LYS A 377 -16.74 22.31 -7.40
N PRO A 378 -17.56 22.93 -6.52
CA PRO A 378 -18.90 23.37 -6.89
C PRO A 378 -18.90 24.28 -8.14
N LEU A 379 -19.95 24.18 -8.96
CA LEU A 379 -20.12 25.01 -10.16
C LEU A 379 -20.33 26.51 -9.82
N GLN A 380 -20.77 26.80 -8.60
CA GLN A 380 -20.92 28.15 -8.07
C GLN A 380 -20.00 28.27 -6.86
N SER A 381 -18.92 29.06 -6.96
CA SER A 381 -18.23 29.53 -5.77
C SER A 381 -19.24 30.36 -4.99
N VAL A 382 -19.74 29.85 -3.87
CA VAL A 382 -20.58 30.66 -2.97
C VAL A 382 -19.71 31.83 -2.53
N VAL A 383 -19.90 32.99 -3.14
CA VAL A 383 -19.39 34.25 -2.65
C VAL A 383 -20.20 34.53 -1.40
N GLN A 384 -19.70 34.09 -0.23
CA GLN A 384 -20.15 34.65 1.02
C GLN A 384 -19.48 36.02 1.13
N GLY A 385 -20.27 37.05 0.86
CA GLY A 385 -19.90 38.45 1.09
C GLY A 385 -19.97 38.84 2.56
#